data_AF-A0A3C0I293-F1
#
_entry.id   AF-A0A3C0I293-F1
#
_cell.length_a   1.000
_cell.length_b   1.000
_cell.length_c   1.000
_cell.angle_alpha   90.00
_cell.angle_beta   90.00
_cell.angle_gamma   90.00
#
_symmetry.space_group_name_H-M   'P 1'
#
loop_
_entity.id
_entity.type
_entity.pdbx_description
1 polymer ?
#
loop_
_entity_poly.entity_id
_entity_poly.type
_entity_poly.pdbx_seq_one_letter_code
_entity_poly.pdbx_strand_id
1 'polypeptide(L)'
;MKEDLWLAVGEDTGNWDDLTFDEQFLGVGLVIAKISDWKLALEEHISGQTVLDRMKQPLQNLPKGFASNSHHVKNALDYFKTQSVRGLWSLDNKMAAAKSPLACLKNELSANLAWLAKHTNLITLCTYGTAHWVRNHLRGTEDYTQVLGRAYGLLVTLIIPFFKKEDSLLIALPSPAPQLKTEGESILPNGQDDDIKGLCSSLLNHSQQNLRVWQNSKIAHYDCGTFTSLQQNDFNNNDNVSLEMMQAFLHIADMSAALMTLSQNTQSDIRLHDPNSNWHNVNFFKFEELLP
;
A
#
# COMPACT_ATOMS: atom_id res chain seq x y z
N MET A 1 15.04 -3.96 27.67
CA MET A 1 14.50 -4.84 26.61
C MET A 1 14.56 -4.04 25.33
N LYS A 2 14.99 -4.65 24.23
CA LYS A 2 15.04 -3.95 22.94
C LYS A 2 13.58 -3.76 22.50
N GLU A 3 13.19 -2.51 22.24
CA GLU A 3 11.87 -2.18 21.72
C GLU A 3 11.71 -2.86 20.35
N ASP A 4 10.63 -3.64 20.18
CA ASP A 4 10.31 -4.22 18.87
C ASP A 4 9.68 -3.10 18.04
N LEU A 5 10.50 -2.50 17.17
CA LEU A 5 10.04 -1.47 16.24
C LEU A 5 9.30 -2.12 15.07
N TRP A 6 8.03 -1.76 14.93
CA TRP A 6 7.16 -2.18 13.86
C TRP A 6 7.01 -1.10 12.81
N LEU A 7 6.89 -1.51 11.55
CA LEU A 7 6.71 -0.63 10.42
C LEU A 7 5.51 -1.11 9.60
N ALA A 8 4.53 -0.22 9.48
CA ALA A 8 3.42 -0.32 8.53
C ALA A 8 3.70 0.61 7.35
N VAL A 9 3.61 0.08 6.13
CA VAL A 9 3.86 0.85 4.90
C VAL A 9 2.61 0.84 4.05
N GLY A 10 2.12 2.03 3.73
CA GLY A 10 0.88 2.22 2.99
C GLY A 10 1.08 2.44 1.51
N GLU A 11 0.05 2.07 0.75
CA GLU A 11 -0.17 2.54 -0.63
C GLU A 11 -1.67 2.50 -0.95
N ASP A 12 -2.10 3.35 -1.89
CA ASP A 12 -3.49 3.44 -2.31
C ASP A 12 -3.72 2.97 -3.76
N THR A 13 -4.99 2.72 -4.11
CA THR A 13 -5.36 2.21 -5.44
C THR A 13 -5.28 3.26 -6.56
N GLY A 14 -4.93 4.50 -6.22
CA GLY A 14 -5.00 5.68 -7.08
C GLY A 14 -6.40 6.31 -7.14
N ASN A 15 -6.44 7.53 -7.69
CA ASN A 15 -7.64 8.33 -8.00
C ASN A 15 -8.43 8.82 -6.77
N TRP A 16 -7.77 9.02 -5.62
CA TRP A 16 -8.41 9.60 -4.44
C TRP A 16 -8.65 11.11 -4.57
N ASP A 17 -7.94 11.77 -5.49
CA ASP A 17 -8.05 13.17 -5.85
C ASP A 17 -9.30 13.48 -6.71
N ASP A 18 -9.87 12.47 -7.38
CA ASP A 18 -11.10 12.59 -8.16
C ASP A 18 -12.15 11.56 -7.72
N LEU A 19 -13.15 12.05 -6.98
CA LEU A 19 -14.26 11.25 -6.48
C LEU A 19 -15.55 11.45 -7.29
N THR A 20 -15.49 11.84 -8.57
CA THR A 20 -16.72 12.16 -9.34
C THR A 20 -17.58 10.95 -9.67
N PHE A 21 -17.00 9.75 -9.84
CA PHE A 21 -17.72 8.57 -10.29
C PHE A 21 -18.11 7.67 -9.12
N ASP A 22 -19.40 7.56 -8.82
CA ASP A 22 -19.94 6.84 -7.64
C ASP A 22 -19.41 5.41 -7.48
N GLU A 23 -19.31 4.68 -8.58
CA GLU A 23 -18.91 3.27 -8.62
C GLU A 23 -17.39 3.06 -8.68
N GLN A 24 -16.60 4.14 -8.67
CA GLN A 24 -15.15 4.06 -8.71
C GLN A 24 -14.61 3.29 -7.51
N PHE A 25 -13.79 2.28 -7.80
CA PHE A 25 -13.12 1.49 -6.78
C PHE A 25 -12.01 2.30 -6.11
N LEU A 26 -12.09 2.39 -4.79
CA LEU A 26 -11.11 3.05 -3.94
C LEU A 26 -10.67 2.09 -2.85
N GLY A 27 -9.39 2.09 -2.54
CA GLY A 27 -8.85 1.34 -1.42
C GLY A 27 -7.51 1.85 -0.96
N VAL A 28 -7.15 1.43 0.25
CA VAL A 28 -5.82 1.59 0.84
C VAL A 28 -5.33 0.23 1.35
N GLY A 29 -4.03 -0.01 1.23
CA GLY A 29 -3.35 -1.18 1.75
C GLY A 29 -2.26 -0.80 2.74
N LEU A 30 -2.03 -1.64 3.75
CA LEU A 30 -0.90 -1.57 4.67
C LEU A 30 -0.18 -2.91 4.67
N VAL A 31 1.14 -2.88 4.48
CA VAL A 31 2.02 -4.03 4.77
C VAL A 31 2.72 -3.77 6.08
N ILE A 32 2.64 -4.72 7.02
CA ILE A 32 3.02 -4.53 8.42
C ILE A 32 3.93 -5.66 8.84
N ALA A 33 5.07 -5.32 9.45
CA ALA A 33 5.99 -6.28 10.05
C ALA A 33 6.94 -5.59 11.03
N LYS A 34 7.71 -6.39 11.78
CA LYS A 34 8.87 -5.86 12.50
C LYS A 34 9.92 -5.40 11.50
N ILE A 35 10.72 -4.41 11.88
CA ILE A 35 11.79 -3.93 11.00
C ILE A 35 12.84 -5.00 10.70
N SER A 36 13.10 -5.92 11.64
CA SER A 36 13.94 -7.09 11.39
C SER A 36 13.39 -7.96 10.25
N ASP A 37 12.08 -8.18 10.24
CA ASP A 37 11.42 -9.04 9.24
C ASP A 37 11.36 -8.35 7.89
N TRP A 38 11.15 -7.03 7.86
CA TRP A 38 11.31 -6.21 6.65
C TRP A 38 12.71 -6.33 6.04
N LYS A 39 13.76 -6.26 6.86
CA LYS A 39 15.15 -6.41 6.37
C LYS A 39 15.40 -7.81 5.81
N LEU A 40 14.95 -8.85 6.51
CA LEU A 40 15.07 -10.23 6.03
C LEU A 40 14.29 -10.44 4.72
N ALA A 41 13.08 -9.89 4.61
CA ALA A 41 12.27 -9.95 3.39
C ALA A 41 13.00 -9.35 2.17
N LEU A 42 13.80 -8.29 2.37
CA LEU A 42 14.58 -7.67 1.29
C LEU A 42 15.72 -8.57 0.76
N GLU A 43 16.21 -9.51 1.56
CA GLU A 43 17.26 -10.47 1.19
C GLU A 43 16.70 -11.73 0.50
N GLU A 44 15.39 -11.97 0.60
CA GLU A 44 14.72 -13.08 -0.07
C GLU A 44 14.82 -12.97 -1.59
N HIS A 45 14.63 -14.10 -2.29
CA HIS A 45 14.81 -14.16 -3.74
C HIS A 45 13.51 -14.41 -4.49
N ILE A 46 13.22 -13.55 -5.46
CA ILE A 46 12.14 -13.73 -6.45
C ILE A 46 12.79 -13.89 -7.82
N SER A 47 12.61 -15.06 -8.44
CA SER A 47 13.16 -15.36 -9.78
C SER A 47 14.68 -15.14 -9.88
N GLY A 48 15.43 -15.43 -8.81
CA GLY A 48 16.89 -15.37 -8.78
C GLY A 48 17.49 -13.98 -8.49
N GLN A 49 16.67 -12.97 -8.19
CA GLN A 49 17.10 -11.66 -7.71
C GLN A 49 16.63 -11.44 -6.29
N THR A 50 17.41 -10.70 -5.49
CA THR A 50 16.94 -10.24 -4.18
C THR A 50 15.70 -9.36 -4.35
N VAL A 51 14.81 -9.36 -3.36
CA VAL A 51 13.64 -8.48 -3.35
C VAL A 51 14.09 -7.02 -3.43
N LEU A 52 15.15 -6.64 -2.70
CA LEU A 52 15.72 -5.29 -2.79
C LEU A 52 16.09 -4.89 -4.22
N ASP A 53 16.90 -5.70 -4.91
CA ASP A 53 17.34 -5.39 -6.27
C ASP A 53 16.17 -5.35 -7.26
N ARG A 54 15.18 -6.21 -7.03
CA ARG A 54 13.98 -6.31 -7.84
C ARG A 54 13.08 -5.09 -7.69
N MET A 55 12.93 -4.57 -6.47
CA MET A 55 12.13 -3.36 -6.20
C MET A 55 12.84 -2.07 -6.61
N LYS A 56 14.16 -2.09 -6.83
CA LYS A 56 14.88 -0.93 -7.39
C LYS A 56 14.62 -0.69 -8.87
N GLN A 57 14.14 -1.71 -9.58
CA GLN A 57 14.01 -1.68 -11.03
C GLN A 57 12.55 -1.78 -11.46
N PRO A 58 12.18 -1.11 -12.58
CA PRO A 58 10.91 -1.37 -13.23
C PRO A 58 10.75 -2.85 -13.57
N LEU A 59 9.50 -3.30 -13.70
CA LEU A 59 9.21 -4.65 -14.20
C LEU A 59 9.90 -4.87 -15.55
N GLN A 60 10.71 -5.92 -15.65
CA GLN A 60 11.65 -6.13 -16.75
C GLN A 60 10.94 -6.30 -18.09
N ASN A 61 9.72 -6.86 -18.07
CA ASN A 61 8.92 -7.11 -19.27
C ASN A 61 7.92 -5.98 -19.59
N LEU A 62 7.97 -4.87 -18.85
CA LEU A 62 7.11 -3.72 -19.10
C LEU A 62 7.65 -2.91 -20.30
N PRO A 63 6.83 -2.57 -21.30
CA PRO A 63 7.29 -1.73 -22.40
C PRO A 63 7.77 -0.36 -21.93
N LYS A 64 8.84 0.16 -22.55
CA LYS A 64 9.49 1.43 -22.17
C LYS A 64 8.54 2.62 -22.07
N GLY A 65 7.46 2.65 -22.87
CA GLY A 65 6.46 3.72 -22.83
C GLY A 65 5.57 3.72 -21.58
N PHE A 66 5.57 2.64 -20.81
CA PHE A 66 4.85 2.49 -19.54
C PHE A 66 5.81 2.37 -18.35
N ALA A 67 7.08 2.08 -18.59
CA ALA A 67 8.09 2.00 -17.53
C ALA A 67 8.40 3.39 -16.96
N SER A 68 8.48 3.46 -15.64
CA SER A 68 9.07 4.61 -14.93
C SER A 68 10.53 4.30 -14.59
N ASN A 69 11.17 5.12 -13.77
CA ASN A 69 12.53 4.86 -13.28
C ASN A 69 12.56 3.92 -12.06
N SER A 70 11.40 3.52 -11.54
CA SER A 70 11.24 2.76 -10.29
C SER A 70 10.22 1.61 -10.44
N HIS A 71 10.16 0.73 -9.44
CA HIS A 71 9.23 -0.38 -9.45
C HIS A 71 7.81 0.09 -9.20
N HIS A 72 6.95 0.07 -10.21
CA HIS A 72 5.54 0.38 -10.03
C HIS A 72 4.68 -0.69 -10.69
N VAL A 73 3.98 -1.46 -9.87
CA VAL A 73 3.05 -2.49 -10.31
C VAL A 73 1.87 -1.84 -11.04
N LYS A 74 1.42 -0.67 -10.57
CA LYS A 74 0.38 0.11 -11.24
C LYS A 74 0.66 0.31 -12.74
N ASN A 75 1.91 0.53 -13.13
CA ASN A 75 2.27 0.72 -14.54
C ASN A 75 1.99 -0.52 -15.40
N ALA A 76 2.20 -1.72 -14.85
CA ALA A 76 1.82 -2.96 -15.53
C ALA A 76 0.30 -3.12 -15.61
N LEU A 77 -0.43 -2.77 -14.54
CA LEU A 77 -1.90 -2.79 -14.55
C LEU A 77 -2.47 -1.84 -15.61
N ASP A 78 -1.93 -0.62 -15.69
CA ASP A 78 -2.34 0.37 -16.70
C ASP A 78 -1.98 -0.09 -18.12
N TYR A 79 -0.81 -0.70 -18.31
CA TYR A 79 -0.49 -1.33 -19.58
C TYR A 79 -1.49 -2.42 -19.96
N PHE A 80 -1.86 -3.31 -19.02
CA PHE A 80 -2.83 -4.38 -19.31
C PHE A 80 -4.20 -3.85 -19.73
N LYS A 81 -4.66 -2.72 -19.17
CA LYS A 81 -5.90 -2.04 -19.60
C LYS A 81 -5.83 -1.65 -21.08
N THR A 82 -4.67 -1.21 -21.58
CA THR A 82 -4.49 -0.86 -23.00
C THR A 82 -4.46 -2.07 -23.93
N GLN A 83 -4.12 -3.24 -23.40
CA GLN A 83 -3.96 -4.48 -24.18
C GLN A 83 -5.24 -5.33 -24.20
N SER A 84 -6.36 -4.84 -23.70
CA SER A 84 -7.65 -5.56 -23.61
C SER A 84 -7.54 -6.93 -22.94
N VAL A 85 -6.63 -7.05 -21.97
CA VAL A 85 -6.39 -8.30 -21.27
C VAL A 85 -7.51 -8.55 -20.28
N ARG A 86 -8.15 -9.71 -20.37
CA ARG A 86 -9.33 -10.04 -19.57
C ARG A 86 -9.22 -11.41 -18.92
N GLY A 87 -10.00 -11.57 -17.86
CA GLY A 87 -10.35 -12.87 -17.31
C GLY A 87 -9.80 -13.12 -15.90
N LEU A 88 -10.03 -14.36 -15.47
CA LEU A 88 -9.72 -14.82 -14.13
C LEU A 88 -8.29 -15.38 -14.07
N TRP A 89 -7.45 -14.81 -13.23
CA TRP A 89 -6.05 -15.15 -13.02
C TRP A 89 -5.87 -15.82 -11.67
N SER A 90 -4.91 -16.73 -11.57
CA SER A 90 -4.38 -17.23 -10.30
C SER A 90 -2.88 -16.96 -10.28
N LEU A 91 -2.34 -16.62 -9.11
CA LEU A 91 -0.91 -16.34 -8.91
C LEU A 91 -0.03 -17.57 -9.18
N ASP A 92 -0.57 -18.77 -9.02
CA ASP A 92 0.15 -20.04 -9.22
C ASP A 92 0.15 -20.52 -10.68
N ASN A 93 -0.75 -19.96 -11.51
CA ASN A 93 -0.91 -20.38 -12.89
C ASN A 93 -0.11 -19.50 -13.85
N LYS A 94 1.06 -20.00 -14.26
CA LYS A 94 1.84 -19.38 -15.34
C LYS A 94 1.10 -19.50 -16.66
N MET A 95 1.14 -18.43 -17.48
CA MET A 95 0.71 -18.54 -18.87
C MET A 95 1.67 -19.45 -19.64
N ALA A 96 1.15 -20.52 -20.25
CA ALA A 96 1.94 -21.51 -20.98
C ALA A 96 2.69 -20.89 -22.19
N ALA A 97 2.16 -19.80 -22.75
CA ALA A 97 2.78 -19.03 -23.83
C ALA A 97 3.80 -18.01 -23.29
N ALA A 98 4.71 -18.43 -22.41
CA ALA A 98 5.77 -17.61 -21.80
C ALA A 98 6.80 -17.01 -22.80
N LYS A 99 6.51 -17.04 -24.10
CA LYS A 99 7.30 -16.40 -25.16
C LYS A 99 6.73 -15.06 -25.61
N SER A 100 5.47 -14.74 -25.30
CA SER A 100 4.91 -13.42 -25.61
C SER A 100 5.30 -12.40 -24.52
N PRO A 101 5.64 -11.15 -24.88
CA PRO A 101 5.97 -10.12 -23.89
C PRO A 101 4.90 -9.93 -22.81
N LEU A 102 3.63 -10.04 -23.21
CA LEU A 102 2.48 -9.95 -22.32
C LEU A 102 2.43 -11.09 -21.30
N ALA A 103 2.68 -12.33 -21.73
CA ALA A 103 2.75 -13.48 -20.83
C ALA A 103 3.96 -13.38 -19.89
N CYS A 104 5.10 -12.88 -20.38
CA CYS A 104 6.27 -12.64 -19.53
C CYS A 104 5.97 -11.61 -18.45
N LEU A 105 5.38 -10.47 -18.80
CA LEU A 105 4.97 -9.44 -17.84
C LEU A 105 3.95 -9.95 -16.83
N LYS A 106 2.93 -10.69 -17.27
CA LYS A 106 1.97 -11.30 -16.35
C LYS A 106 2.65 -12.26 -15.39
N ASN A 107 3.50 -13.15 -15.89
CA ASN A 107 4.19 -14.15 -15.05
C ASN A 107 5.14 -13.46 -14.06
N GLU A 108 5.80 -12.38 -14.49
CA GLU A 108 6.65 -11.54 -13.66
C GLU A 108 5.86 -10.88 -12.53
N LEU A 109 4.74 -10.22 -12.86
CA LEU A 109 3.85 -9.62 -11.88
C LEU A 109 3.28 -10.68 -10.92
N SER A 110 2.84 -11.82 -11.46
CA SER A 110 2.28 -12.90 -10.65
C SER A 110 3.30 -13.44 -9.65
N ALA A 111 4.58 -13.56 -10.03
CA ALA A 111 5.63 -13.97 -9.10
C ALA A 111 5.83 -12.97 -7.95
N ASN A 112 5.78 -11.68 -8.23
CA ASN A 112 5.91 -10.63 -7.22
C ASN A 112 4.74 -10.64 -6.24
N LEU A 113 3.52 -10.65 -6.78
CA LEU A 113 2.30 -10.69 -5.97
C LEU A 113 2.20 -12.01 -5.20
N ALA A 114 2.62 -13.15 -5.77
CA ALA A 114 2.65 -14.44 -5.09
C ALA A 114 3.59 -14.46 -3.91
N TRP A 115 4.75 -13.82 -4.04
CA TRP A 115 5.71 -13.70 -2.94
C TRP A 115 5.09 -12.94 -1.77
N LEU A 116 4.51 -11.75 -2.01
CA LEU A 116 3.87 -10.98 -0.94
C LEU A 116 2.67 -11.75 -0.35
N ALA A 117 1.82 -12.31 -1.21
CA ALA A 117 0.59 -12.99 -0.79
C ALA A 117 0.81 -14.33 -0.07
N LYS A 118 2.05 -14.84 -0.01
CA LYS A 118 2.42 -16.06 0.69
C LYS A 118 3.49 -15.83 1.76
N HIS A 119 3.85 -14.57 2.00
CA HIS A 119 4.91 -14.23 2.93
C HIS A 119 4.48 -14.53 4.37
N THR A 120 5.34 -15.16 5.17
CA THR A 120 4.98 -15.58 6.53
C THR A 120 5.03 -14.44 7.54
N ASN A 121 5.93 -13.48 7.34
CA ASN A 121 6.20 -12.41 8.33
C ASN A 121 5.75 -11.00 7.90
N LEU A 122 5.20 -10.85 6.68
CA LEU A 122 4.68 -9.57 6.19
C LEU A 122 3.18 -9.68 6.16
N ILE A 123 2.48 -8.94 7.01
CA ILE A 123 1.02 -8.96 7.08
C ILE A 123 0.48 -7.88 6.15
N THR A 124 -0.38 -8.25 5.21
CA THR A 124 -1.03 -7.32 4.28
C THR A 124 -2.49 -7.14 4.66
N LEU A 125 -2.88 -5.92 5.01
CA LEU A 125 -4.26 -5.56 5.30
C LEU A 125 -4.71 -4.50 4.33
N CYS A 126 -5.82 -4.71 3.65
CA CYS A 126 -6.38 -3.69 2.78
C CYS A 126 -7.86 -3.48 3.07
N THR A 127 -8.31 -2.25 2.84
CA THR A 127 -9.72 -1.89 2.92
C THR A 127 -10.15 -1.18 1.64
N TYR A 128 -11.37 -1.46 1.18
CA TYR A 128 -11.86 -0.94 -0.09
C TYR A 128 -13.36 -0.63 -0.08
N GLY A 129 -13.81 0.08 -1.10
CA GLY A 129 -15.21 0.35 -1.36
C GLY A 129 -15.38 1.26 -2.57
N THR A 130 -16.54 1.91 -2.65
CA THR A 130 -16.88 2.80 -3.75
C THR A 130 -16.68 4.26 -3.37
N ALA A 131 -16.44 5.14 -4.36
CA ALA A 131 -16.40 6.58 -4.13
C ALA A 131 -17.70 7.12 -3.51
N HIS A 132 -18.86 6.55 -3.89
CA HIS A 132 -20.12 6.87 -3.25
C HIS A 132 -20.08 6.64 -1.74
N TRP A 133 -19.62 5.47 -1.31
CA TRP A 133 -19.52 5.15 0.10
C TRP A 133 -18.53 6.08 0.82
N VAL A 134 -17.34 6.29 0.25
CA VAL A 134 -16.30 7.16 0.81
C VAL A 134 -16.81 8.58 0.99
N ARG A 135 -17.52 9.14 0.00
CA ARG A 135 -18.12 10.48 0.09
C ARG A 135 -19.20 10.61 1.15
N ASN A 136 -19.92 9.54 1.46
CA ASN A 136 -21.02 9.61 2.42
C ASN A 136 -20.59 9.32 3.86
N HIS A 137 -19.49 8.58 4.06
CA HIS A 137 -19.09 8.09 5.39
C HIS A 137 -17.71 8.58 5.85
N LEU A 138 -16.76 8.77 4.93
CA LEU A 138 -15.42 9.27 5.28
C LEU A 138 -15.25 10.76 4.98
N ARG A 139 -15.96 11.29 3.99
CA ARG A 139 -15.84 12.69 3.57
C ARG A 139 -16.59 13.61 4.55
N GLY A 140 -15.84 14.16 5.51
CA GLY A 140 -16.27 15.29 6.33
C GLY A 140 -15.73 16.63 5.84
N THR A 141 -14.89 16.63 4.79
CA THR A 141 -14.19 17.79 4.23
C THR A 141 -14.06 17.63 2.71
N GLU A 142 -13.78 18.73 1.99
CA GLU A 142 -13.50 18.67 0.55
C GLU A 142 -12.08 18.17 0.22
N ASP A 143 -11.22 18.08 1.22
CA ASP A 143 -9.81 17.72 1.13
C ASP A 143 -9.61 16.20 1.09
N TYR A 144 -9.17 15.67 -0.06
CA TYR A 144 -8.96 14.24 -0.27
C TYR A 144 -7.88 13.65 0.63
N THR A 145 -6.86 14.43 1.03
CA THR A 145 -5.77 13.93 1.90
C THR A 145 -6.32 13.54 3.26
N GLN A 146 -7.27 14.31 3.78
CA GLN A 146 -7.95 13.99 5.03
C GLN A 146 -8.84 12.75 4.88
N VAL A 147 -9.53 12.59 3.75
CA VAL A 147 -10.37 11.40 3.48
C VAL A 147 -9.50 10.15 3.38
N LEU A 148 -8.37 10.23 2.69
CA LEU A 148 -7.37 9.16 2.60
C LEU A 148 -6.80 8.83 3.98
N GLY A 149 -6.53 9.84 4.81
CA GLY A 149 -6.05 9.66 6.18
C GLY A 149 -7.05 8.90 7.05
N ARG A 150 -8.35 9.21 6.92
CA ARG A 150 -9.41 8.46 7.61
C ARG A 150 -9.47 7.00 7.15
N ALA A 151 -9.31 6.74 5.85
CA ALA A 151 -9.28 5.39 5.32
C ALA A 151 -8.12 4.57 5.91
N TYR A 152 -6.90 5.13 5.97
CA TYR A 152 -5.79 4.48 6.67
C TYR A 152 -6.05 4.34 8.18
N GLY A 153 -6.71 5.32 8.79
CA GLY A 153 -7.10 5.28 10.20
C GLY A 153 -8.01 4.09 10.54
N LEU A 154 -8.88 3.66 9.62
CA LEU A 154 -9.67 2.43 9.78
C LEU A 154 -8.78 1.20 9.90
N LEU A 155 -7.80 1.03 9.00
CA LEU A 155 -6.86 -0.10 9.07
C LEU A 155 -6.00 -0.06 10.34
N VAL A 156 -5.52 1.12 10.70
CA VAL A 156 -4.69 1.30 11.92
C VAL A 156 -5.50 0.95 13.16
N THR A 157 -6.78 1.32 13.22
CA THR A 157 -7.68 0.94 14.32
C THR A 157 -7.76 -0.57 14.51
N LEU A 158 -7.74 -1.35 13.42
CA LEU A 158 -7.80 -2.82 13.50
C LEU A 158 -6.55 -3.44 14.13
N ILE A 159 -5.38 -2.87 13.84
CA ILE A 159 -4.11 -3.51 14.22
C ILE A 159 -3.63 -3.09 15.60
N ILE A 160 -3.91 -1.85 16.00
CA ILE A 160 -3.40 -1.26 17.24
C ILE A 160 -3.70 -2.11 18.49
N PRO A 161 -4.89 -2.73 18.66
CA PRO A 161 -5.18 -3.59 19.80
C PRO A 161 -4.27 -4.84 19.94
N PHE A 162 -3.55 -5.22 18.89
CA PHE A 162 -2.66 -6.38 18.89
C PHE A 162 -1.22 -6.06 19.30
N PHE A 163 -0.87 -4.77 19.39
CA PHE A 163 0.45 -4.34 19.84
C PHE A 163 0.50 -4.21 21.36
N LYS A 164 1.64 -4.56 21.94
CA LYS A 164 1.91 -4.37 23.37
C LYS A 164 2.24 -2.91 23.64
N LYS A 165 2.11 -2.50 24.89
CA LYS A 165 2.44 -1.14 25.32
C LYS A 165 3.90 -0.75 24.99
N GLU A 166 4.80 -1.72 25.11
CA GLU A 166 6.23 -1.57 24.81
C GLU A 166 6.58 -1.64 23.31
N ASP A 167 5.61 -1.92 22.44
CA ASP A 167 5.82 -1.86 21.00
C ASP A 167 5.70 -0.41 20.49
N SER A 168 6.48 -0.10 19.47
CA SER A 168 6.40 1.16 18.72
C SER A 168 6.02 0.86 17.28
N LEU A 169 4.94 1.46 16.78
CA LEU A 169 4.50 1.32 15.39
C LEU A 169 4.73 2.61 14.60
N LEU A 170 5.55 2.54 13.57
CA LEU A 170 5.71 3.62 12.61
C LEU A 170 4.88 3.33 11.37
N ILE A 171 4.10 4.33 10.92
CA ILE A 171 3.25 4.21 9.74
C ILE A 171 3.82 5.13 8.66
N ALA A 172 4.44 4.52 7.65
CA ALA A 172 5.00 5.21 6.51
C ALA A 172 3.99 5.24 5.36
N LEU A 173 3.56 6.44 4.98
CA LEU A 173 2.60 6.65 3.89
C LEU A 173 3.31 7.20 2.65
N PRO A 174 2.79 6.93 1.44
CA PRO A 174 3.33 7.52 0.23
C PRO A 174 3.16 9.04 0.29
N SER A 175 4.12 9.78 -0.26
CA SER A 175 3.93 11.21 -0.43
C SER A 175 2.79 11.42 -1.43
N PRO A 176 1.77 12.23 -1.12
CA PRO A 176 0.74 12.56 -2.09
C PRO A 176 1.41 13.13 -3.35
N ALA A 177 0.96 12.65 -4.51
CA ALA A 177 1.48 13.13 -5.78
C ALA A 177 1.31 14.66 -5.85
N PRO A 178 2.29 15.42 -6.36
CA PRO A 178 2.10 16.84 -6.57
C PRO A 178 0.87 17.04 -7.47
N GLN A 179 -0.09 17.84 -7.02
CA GLN A 179 -1.20 18.26 -7.86
C GLN A 179 -0.59 18.89 -9.12
N LEU A 180 -0.85 18.30 -10.28
CA LEU A 180 -0.54 18.89 -11.59
C LEU A 180 -1.45 20.10 -11.77
N LYS A 181 -1.05 21.24 -11.19
CA LYS A 181 -1.63 22.53 -11.53
C LYS A 181 -1.20 22.87 -12.95
N THR A 182 -2.17 23.24 -13.77
CA THR A 182 -2.00 23.67 -15.16
C THR A 182 -0.91 24.73 -15.27
N GLU A 183 -0.17 24.71 -16.39
CA GLU A 183 1.02 25.53 -16.65
C GLU A 183 0.87 26.98 -16.16
N GLY A 184 1.63 27.36 -15.13
CA GLY A 184 1.73 28.75 -14.65
C GLY A 184 1.82 28.93 -13.14
N GLU A 185 1.44 27.94 -12.32
CA GLU A 185 1.55 28.04 -10.86
C GLU A 185 2.83 27.36 -10.35
N SER A 186 3.68 28.10 -9.62
CA SER A 186 4.89 27.54 -9.03
C SER A 186 4.52 26.49 -7.98
N ILE A 187 5.16 25.32 -8.03
CA ILE A 187 5.14 24.34 -6.95
C ILE A 187 5.79 25.01 -5.73
N LEU A 188 4.97 25.53 -4.81
CA LEU A 188 5.48 25.98 -3.52
C LEU A 188 5.81 24.70 -2.71
N PRO A 189 7.06 24.53 -2.23
CA PRO A 189 7.48 23.35 -1.46
C PRO A 189 6.58 23.07 -0.25
N ASN A 190 5.94 24.10 0.30
CA ASN A 190 5.12 24.03 1.50
C ASN A 190 3.81 23.24 1.32
N GLY A 191 3.26 23.13 0.11
CA GLY A 191 1.97 22.46 -0.11
C GLY A 191 2.02 20.96 0.15
N GLN A 192 3.09 20.28 -0.28
CA GLN A 192 3.24 18.83 -0.05
C GLN A 192 3.44 18.50 1.42
N ASP A 193 4.18 19.33 2.16
CA ASP A 193 4.37 19.16 3.60
C ASP A 193 3.06 19.34 4.37
N ASP A 194 2.19 20.25 3.93
CA ASP A 194 0.88 20.47 4.55
C ASP A 194 -0.11 19.35 4.22
N ASP A 195 -0.08 18.81 2.99
CA ASP A 195 -0.88 17.64 2.58
C ASP A 195 -0.50 16.38 3.40
N ILE A 196 0.79 16.12 3.59
CA ILE A 196 1.29 15.01 4.41
C ILE A 196 0.87 15.18 5.87
N LYS A 197 1.01 16.39 6.43
CA LYS A 197 0.57 16.67 7.81
C LYS A 197 -0.94 16.50 7.95
N GLY A 198 -1.73 16.92 6.96
CA GLY A 198 -3.18 16.74 6.92
C GLY A 198 -3.57 15.27 6.92
N LEU A 199 -2.95 14.49 6.04
CA LEU A 199 -3.09 13.03 5.94
C LEU A 199 -2.79 12.34 7.28
N CYS A 200 -1.59 12.61 7.83
CA CYS A 200 -1.11 12.02 9.08
C CYS A 200 -2.01 12.41 10.26
N SER A 201 -2.35 13.69 10.39
CA SER A 201 -3.23 14.18 11.46
C SER A 201 -4.62 13.55 11.36
N SER A 202 -5.17 13.42 10.16
CA SER A 202 -6.47 12.81 9.93
C SER A 202 -6.46 11.33 10.31
N LEU A 203 -5.41 10.58 9.93
CA LEU A 203 -5.19 9.20 10.34
C LEU A 203 -5.15 9.07 11.85
N LEU A 204 -4.25 9.79 12.52
CA LEU A 204 -4.08 9.68 13.98
C LEU A 204 -5.37 10.01 14.72
N ASN A 205 -6.04 11.11 14.33
CA ASN A 205 -7.30 11.53 14.94
C ASN A 205 -8.39 10.49 14.74
N HIS A 206 -8.55 9.95 13.53
CA HIS A 206 -9.60 8.97 13.25
C HIS A 206 -9.34 7.66 13.99
N SER A 207 -8.10 7.17 13.99
CA SER A 207 -7.69 6.00 14.77
C SER A 207 -7.98 6.19 16.26
N GLN A 208 -7.59 7.33 16.84
CA GLN A 208 -7.83 7.61 18.26
C GLN A 208 -9.33 7.65 18.60
N GLN A 209 -10.16 8.21 17.71
CA GLN A 209 -11.62 8.27 17.91
C GLN A 209 -12.23 6.87 17.95
N ASN A 210 -11.87 5.98 17.01
CA ASN A 210 -12.39 4.62 16.98
C ASN A 210 -11.80 3.76 18.11
N LEU A 211 -10.56 4.03 18.53
CA LEU A 211 -9.91 3.35 19.64
C LEU A 211 -10.42 3.78 21.03
N ARG A 212 -11.32 4.77 21.12
CA ARG A 212 -11.86 5.22 22.42
C ARG A 212 -12.53 4.09 23.22
N VAL A 213 -13.10 3.10 22.54
CA VAL A 213 -13.72 1.92 23.19
C VAL A 213 -12.66 1.07 23.93
N TRP A 214 -11.40 1.19 23.53
CA TRP A 214 -10.25 0.45 24.08
C TRP A 214 -9.46 1.25 25.13
N GLN A 215 -10.01 2.38 25.63
CA GLN A 215 -9.35 3.33 26.55
C GLN A 215 -8.78 2.72 27.85
N ASN A 216 -9.25 1.55 28.27
CA ASN A 216 -8.74 0.87 29.47
C ASN A 216 -7.49 0.01 29.21
N SER A 217 -7.14 -0.20 27.93
CA SER A 217 -5.94 -0.90 27.48
C SER A 217 -4.80 0.12 27.35
N LYS A 218 -3.61 -0.18 27.87
CA LYS A 218 -2.43 0.65 27.58
C LYS A 218 -2.01 0.35 26.14
N ILE A 219 -2.45 1.22 25.23
CA ILE A 219 -2.20 1.12 23.78
C ILE A 219 -0.70 1.36 23.48
N ALA A 220 -0.17 0.67 22.48
CA ALA A 220 1.18 0.89 21.94
C ALA A 220 1.43 2.35 21.52
N HIS A 221 2.70 2.76 21.51
CA HIS A 221 3.06 4.04 20.90
C HIS A 221 3.01 3.91 19.38
N TYR A 222 2.41 4.88 18.69
CA TYR A 222 2.40 4.90 17.24
C TYR A 222 2.52 6.31 16.70
N ASP A 223 3.23 6.44 15.59
CA ASP A 223 3.39 7.69 14.84
C ASP A 223 3.27 7.42 13.34
N CYS A 224 2.99 8.47 12.57
CA CYS A 224 2.87 8.38 11.12
C CYS A 224 3.56 9.54 10.42
N GLY A 225 4.11 9.26 9.25
CA GLY A 225 4.78 10.25 8.43
C GLY A 225 5.16 9.71 7.06
N THR A 226 5.87 10.52 6.28
CA THR A 226 6.63 9.99 5.16
C THR A 226 7.90 9.32 5.66
N PHE A 227 8.46 8.40 4.86
CA PHE A 227 9.75 7.78 5.18
C PHE A 227 10.86 8.80 5.46
N THR A 228 10.91 9.91 4.72
CA THR A 228 11.91 10.96 4.94
C THR A 228 11.74 11.61 6.32
N SER A 229 10.50 11.85 6.76
CA SER A 229 10.23 12.39 8.10
C SER A 229 10.55 11.38 9.21
N LEU A 230 10.18 10.10 9.01
CA LEU A 230 10.45 9.03 9.98
C LEU A 230 11.96 8.71 10.07
N GLN A 231 12.72 8.90 8.98
CA GLN A 231 14.17 8.76 8.98
C GLN A 231 14.86 9.76 9.90
N GLN A 232 14.39 11.01 9.88
CA GLN A 232 14.98 12.09 10.66
C GLN A 232 14.69 11.95 12.16
N ASN A 233 13.51 11.42 12.51
CA ASN A 233 13.05 11.38 13.89
C ASN A 233 13.37 10.06 14.61
N ASP A 234 13.16 8.90 13.96
CA ASP A 234 13.12 7.61 14.68
C ASP A 234 14.18 6.61 14.21
N PHE A 235 14.59 6.64 12.93
CA PHE A 235 15.59 5.69 12.41
C PHE A 235 17.05 6.09 12.67
N ASN A 236 17.30 7.29 13.21
CA ASN A 236 18.65 7.82 13.41
C ASN A 236 19.49 7.08 14.47
N ASN A 237 18.89 6.25 15.32
CA ASN A 237 19.58 5.78 16.51
C ASN A 237 20.03 4.31 16.56
N ASN A 238 19.64 3.39 15.67
CA ASN A 238 20.24 2.03 15.65
C ASN A 238 19.86 1.11 14.47
N ASP A 239 18.92 1.48 13.60
CA ASP A 239 18.32 0.52 12.66
C ASP A 239 18.81 0.56 11.21
N ASN A 240 19.79 1.39 10.83
CA ASN A 240 20.46 1.37 9.50
C ASN A 240 19.51 1.17 8.30
N VAL A 241 18.32 1.78 8.30
CA VAL A 241 17.41 1.71 7.16
C VAL A 241 17.90 2.71 6.11
N SER A 242 18.41 2.20 4.99
CA SER A 242 18.88 3.03 3.89
C SER A 242 17.71 3.59 3.06
N LEU A 243 17.95 4.67 2.32
CA LEU A 243 16.96 5.22 1.39
C LEU A 243 16.48 4.17 0.37
N GLU A 244 17.37 3.30 -0.08
CA GLU A 244 17.06 2.22 -1.00
C GLU A 244 16.09 1.19 -0.39
N MET A 245 16.26 0.87 0.89
CA MET A 245 15.33 -0.01 1.61
C MET A 245 13.94 0.63 1.73
N MET A 246 13.88 1.93 2.01
CA MET A 246 12.62 2.67 2.11
C MET A 246 11.85 2.66 0.78
N GLN A 247 12.55 2.87 -0.34
CA GLN A 247 11.95 2.75 -1.66
C GLN A 247 11.42 1.33 -1.90
N ALA A 248 12.21 0.31 -1.58
CA ALA A 248 11.76 -1.07 -1.71
C ALA A 248 10.52 -1.37 -0.85
N PHE A 249 10.41 -0.82 0.36
CA PHE A 249 9.23 -0.96 1.20
C PHE A 249 7.97 -0.34 0.58
N LEU A 250 8.08 0.86 -0.01
CA LEU A 250 6.97 1.49 -0.74
C LEU A 250 6.53 0.63 -1.94
N HIS A 251 7.49 0.08 -2.69
CA HIS A 251 7.19 -0.78 -3.82
C HIS A 251 6.55 -2.12 -3.39
N ILE A 252 6.85 -2.60 -2.18
CA ILE A 252 6.14 -3.71 -1.56
C ILE A 252 4.71 -3.31 -1.16
N ALA A 253 4.49 -2.11 -0.65
CA ALA A 253 3.14 -1.60 -0.38
C ALA A 253 2.32 -1.43 -1.67
N ASP A 254 2.90 -1.00 -2.79
CA ASP A 254 2.25 -0.95 -4.11
C ASP A 254 1.75 -2.34 -4.55
N MET A 255 2.49 -3.40 -4.26
CA MET A 255 1.99 -4.77 -4.48
C MET A 255 0.72 -5.08 -3.69
N SER A 256 0.54 -4.53 -2.49
CA SER A 256 -0.69 -4.72 -1.69
C SER A 256 -1.92 -4.04 -2.32
N ALA A 257 -1.74 -2.81 -2.81
CA ALA A 257 -2.79 -2.07 -3.52
C ALA A 257 -3.17 -2.78 -4.83
N ALA A 258 -2.18 -3.36 -5.52
CA ALA A 258 -2.40 -4.18 -6.70
C ALA A 258 -3.12 -5.50 -6.39
N LEU A 259 -2.73 -6.23 -5.34
CA LEU A 259 -3.44 -7.44 -4.89
C LEU A 259 -4.91 -7.15 -4.61
N MET A 260 -5.20 -6.08 -3.88
CA MET A 260 -6.56 -5.65 -3.58
C MET A 260 -7.32 -5.26 -4.86
N THR A 261 -6.73 -4.43 -5.72
CA THR A 261 -7.36 -4.00 -6.98
C THR A 261 -7.73 -5.19 -7.84
N LEU A 262 -6.79 -6.12 -8.04
CA LEU A 262 -7.04 -7.30 -8.87
C LEU A 262 -8.04 -8.27 -8.24
N SER A 263 -8.08 -8.38 -6.91
CA SER A 263 -8.93 -9.38 -6.24
C SER A 263 -10.35 -8.87 -5.95
N GLN A 264 -10.48 -7.59 -5.61
CA GLN A 264 -11.72 -7.03 -5.05
C GLN A 264 -12.45 -6.07 -6.00
N ASN A 265 -11.77 -5.49 -7.00
CA ASN A 265 -12.45 -4.65 -7.98
C ASN A 265 -13.25 -5.50 -8.97
N THR A 266 -14.55 -5.64 -8.72
CA THR A 266 -15.46 -6.41 -9.58
C THR A 266 -15.65 -5.82 -10.98
N GLN A 267 -15.31 -4.55 -11.18
CA GLN A 267 -15.37 -3.89 -12.49
C GLN A 267 -14.08 -4.04 -13.30
N SER A 268 -13.02 -4.58 -12.71
CA SER A 268 -11.75 -4.83 -13.40
C SER A 268 -11.90 -5.93 -14.46
N ASP A 269 -11.30 -5.67 -15.62
CA ASP A 269 -11.16 -6.63 -16.72
C ASP A 269 -10.36 -7.87 -16.30
N ILE A 270 -9.40 -7.70 -15.39
CA ILE A 270 -8.58 -8.77 -14.81
C ILE A 270 -9.01 -8.97 -13.37
N ARG A 271 -9.30 -10.23 -13.01
CA ARG A 271 -9.58 -10.60 -11.62
C ARG A 271 -8.61 -11.65 -11.14
N LEU A 272 -8.12 -11.49 -9.92
CA LEU A 272 -7.27 -12.46 -9.25
C LEU A 272 -8.12 -13.28 -8.28
N HIS A 273 -7.93 -14.60 -8.30
CA HIS A 273 -8.50 -15.50 -7.30
C HIS A 273 -7.40 -16.35 -6.70
N ASP A 274 -7.57 -16.67 -5.42
CA ASP A 274 -6.77 -17.66 -4.73
C ASP A 274 -7.55 -18.99 -4.66
N PRO A 275 -7.33 -19.92 -5.61
CA PRO A 275 -8.10 -21.15 -5.67
C PRO A 275 -7.90 -22.06 -4.45
N ASN A 276 -6.82 -21.86 -3.69
CA ASN A 276 -6.41 -22.72 -2.60
C ASN A 276 -6.55 -22.06 -1.22
N SER A 277 -6.98 -20.80 -1.16
CA SER A 277 -7.07 -20.02 0.10
C SER A 277 -5.76 -20.02 0.91
N ASN A 278 -4.64 -19.93 0.19
CA ASN A 278 -3.28 -19.93 0.72
C ASN A 278 -2.79 -18.54 1.18
N TRP A 279 -3.52 -17.46 0.89
CA TRP A 279 -3.10 -16.10 1.27
C TRP A 279 -3.41 -15.76 2.73
N HIS A 280 -2.84 -16.54 3.66
CA HIS A 280 -3.12 -16.42 5.09
C HIS A 280 -2.68 -15.08 5.69
N ASN A 281 -1.74 -14.38 5.04
CA ASN A 281 -1.23 -13.08 5.48
C ASN A 281 -1.91 -11.89 4.80
N VAL A 282 -2.86 -12.11 3.86
CA VAL A 282 -3.56 -11.04 3.14
C VAL A 282 -5.02 -11.02 3.52
N ASN A 283 -5.50 -9.89 4.04
CA ASN A 283 -6.90 -9.72 4.38
C ASN A 283 -7.48 -8.49 3.68
N PHE A 284 -8.68 -8.66 3.12
CA PHE A 284 -9.42 -7.61 2.46
C PHE A 284 -10.71 -7.35 3.23
N PHE A 285 -10.93 -6.10 3.58
CA PHE A 285 -12.15 -5.64 4.23
C PHE A 285 -12.87 -4.64 3.35
N LYS A 286 -14.19 -4.64 3.34
CA LYS A 286 -14.93 -3.48 2.85
C LYS A 286 -14.86 -2.39 3.90
N PHE A 287 -14.84 -1.12 3.50
CA PHE A 287 -14.88 -0.02 4.45
C PHE A 287 -16.11 -0.11 5.39
N GLU A 288 -17.23 -0.60 4.86
CA GLU A 288 -18.48 -0.90 5.59
C GLU A 288 -18.31 -1.87 6.75
N GLU A 289 -17.35 -2.80 6.66
CA GLU A 289 -17.09 -3.80 7.70
C GLU A 289 -16.23 -3.25 8.84
N LEU A 290 -15.55 -2.12 8.61
CA LEU A 290 -14.59 -1.53 9.54
C LEU A 290 -15.14 -0.36 10.35
N LEU A 291 -16.27 0.21 9.93
CA LEU A 291 -16.97 1.21 10.71
C LEU A 291 -17.90 0.52 11.74
N PRO A 292 -17.85 0.94 13.02
CA PRO A 292 -18.76 0.44 14.06
C PRO A 292 -20.20 0.93 13.89
#